data_AF-A0A540LT75-F1
#
_entry.id   AF-A0A540LT75-F1
#
_cell.length_a   1.000
_cell.length_b   1.000
_cell.length_c   1.000
_cell.angle_alpha   90.00
_cell.angle_beta   90.00
_cell.angle_gamma   90.00
#
_symmetry.space_group_name_H-M   'P 1'
#
loop_
_entity.id
_entity.type
_entity.pdbx_description
1 polymer ?
#
loop_
_entity_poly.entity_id
_entity_poly.type
_entity_poly.pdbx_seq_one_letter_code
_entity_poly.pdbx_strand_id
1 'polypeptide(L)'
;MSFSDTDSSSSYGGDYKNFKQITRDRLLIEMLRSCKTGDSTATWKVLIVDKLTLNIISHACKMSDTTDEGVSVIEDIVKRRQPMPSRDAIYFMQPTKEK
;
A
#
# COMPACT_ATOMS: atom_id res chain seq x y z
N MET A 1 -15.59 3.23 -24.16
CA MET A 1 -15.24 1.82 -24.41
C MET A 1 -14.91 1.21 -23.06
N SER A 2 -15.77 0.34 -22.52
CA SER A 2 -15.54 -0.36 -21.26
C SER A 2 -14.81 -1.66 -21.56
N PHE A 3 -13.67 -1.89 -20.91
CA PHE A 3 -13.01 -3.18 -20.92
C PHE A 3 -13.54 -3.99 -19.74
N SER A 4 -14.44 -4.91 -20.05
CA SER A 4 -14.91 -5.96 -19.15
C SER A 4 -13.93 -7.14 -19.26
N ASP A 5 -13.06 -7.31 -18.27
CA ASP A 5 -12.25 -8.53 -18.17
C ASP A 5 -12.99 -9.55 -17.32
N THR A 6 -13.75 -10.42 -17.99
CA THR A 6 -14.13 -11.73 -17.48
C THR A 6 -13.15 -12.72 -18.10
N ASP A 7 -12.36 -13.42 -17.29
CA ASP A 7 -11.63 -14.59 -17.77
C ASP A 7 -12.08 -15.84 -17.00
N SER A 8 -12.32 -16.88 -17.79
CA SER A 8 -12.93 -18.14 -17.43
C SER A 8 -11.87 -19.13 -16.94
N SER A 9 -12.29 -19.96 -15.99
CA SER A 9 -11.66 -21.17 -15.45
C SER A 9 -10.71 -21.97 -16.37
N SER A 10 -9.54 -22.35 -15.85
CA SER A 10 -8.92 -23.65 -16.14
C SER A 10 -8.11 -24.20 -14.94
N SER A 11 -8.40 -25.44 -14.58
CA SER A 11 -7.70 -26.23 -13.57
C SER A 11 -6.39 -26.80 -14.14
N TYR A 12 -5.35 -26.93 -13.32
CA TYR A 12 -3.97 -27.38 -13.63
C TYR A 12 -3.04 -26.32 -14.27
N GLY A 13 -2.82 -25.23 -13.56
CA GLY A 13 -1.69 -24.33 -13.80
C GLY A 13 -1.27 -23.76 -12.45
N GLY A 14 0.03 -23.75 -12.14
CA GLY A 14 0.50 -23.12 -10.90
C GLY A 14 -0.09 -21.72 -10.76
N ASP A 15 -0.36 -21.27 -9.53
CA ASP A 15 -0.98 -19.97 -9.25
C ASP A 15 -0.08 -18.82 -9.74
N TYR A 16 -0.11 -18.55 -11.04
CA TYR A 16 0.65 -17.48 -11.66
C TYR A 16 -0.03 -16.16 -11.32
N LYS A 17 0.62 -15.40 -10.45
CA LYS A 17 0.18 -14.05 -10.09
C LYS A 17 0.67 -13.06 -11.14
N ASN A 18 -0.22 -12.18 -11.59
CA ASN A 18 0.17 -11.08 -12.47
C ASN A 18 1.00 -10.04 -11.70
N PHE A 19 1.72 -9.16 -12.43
CA PHE A 19 2.60 -8.16 -11.81
C PHE A 19 1.88 -7.27 -10.79
N LYS A 20 0.62 -6.92 -11.06
CA LYS A 20 -0.21 -6.12 -10.14
C LYS A 20 -0.49 -6.89 -8.84
N GLN A 21 -0.86 -8.17 -8.92
CA GLN A 21 -1.10 -9.03 -7.77
C GLN A 21 0.17 -9.24 -6.95
N ILE A 22 1.31 -9.50 -7.60
CA ILE A 22 2.60 -9.63 -6.92
C ILE A 22 2.97 -8.33 -6.19
N THR A 23 2.86 -7.18 -6.88
CA THR A 23 3.15 -5.87 -6.29
C THR A 23 2.25 -5.58 -5.09
N ARG A 24 0.94 -5.86 -5.23
CA ARG A 24 -0.05 -5.72 -4.15
C ARG A 24 0.33 -6.58 -2.95
N ASP A 25 0.64 -7.86 -3.16
CA ASP A 25 0.97 -8.79 -2.07
C ASP A 25 2.23 -8.34 -1.33
N ARG A 26 3.29 -7.94 -2.06
CA ARG A 26 4.52 -7.41 -1.47
C ARG A 26 4.25 -6.16 -0.63
N LEU A 27 3.43 -5.22 -1.12
CA LEU A 27 3.13 -3.98 -0.41
C LEU A 27 2.25 -4.22 0.82
N LEU A 28 1.13 -4.90 0.67
CA LEU A 28 0.15 -5.04 1.76
C LEU A 28 0.59 -6.06 2.80
N ILE A 29 1.09 -7.22 2.36
CA ILE A 29 1.37 -8.35 3.26
C ILE A 29 2.81 -8.27 3.79
N GLU A 30 3.80 -8.05 2.93
CA GLU A 30 5.18 -8.10 3.42
C GLU A 30 5.58 -6.79 4.10
N MET A 31 5.10 -5.66 3.61
CA MET A 31 5.49 -4.35 4.12
C MET A 31 4.49 -3.76 5.13
N LEU A 32 3.21 -3.58 4.80
CA LEU A 32 2.27 -2.97 5.75
C LEU A 32 1.94 -3.88 6.93
N ARG A 33 1.69 -5.17 6.69
CA ARG A 33 1.37 -6.11 7.78
C ARG A 33 2.56 -6.38 8.70
N SER A 34 3.81 -6.33 8.21
CA SER A 34 4.98 -6.46 9.10
C SER A 34 5.15 -5.23 10.01
N CYS A 35 4.63 -4.07 9.62
CA CYS A 35 4.56 -2.89 10.47
C CYS A 35 3.41 -2.93 11.49
N LYS A 36 2.55 -3.96 11.49
CA LYS A 36 1.56 -4.16 12.55
C LYS A 36 2.26 -4.70 13.80
N THR A 37 2.54 -3.83 14.76
CA THR A 37 2.97 -4.22 16.11
C THR A 37 1.84 -5.02 16.78
N GLY A 38 2.15 -6.22 17.30
CA GLY A 38 1.19 -7.24 17.77
C GLY A 38 0.08 -6.74 18.71
N ASP A 39 -1.04 -7.48 18.74
CA ASP A 39 -2.31 -7.35 19.51
C ASP A 39 -2.90 -5.95 19.74
N SER A 40 -2.25 -4.91 19.24
CA SER A 40 -2.71 -3.53 19.27
C SER A 40 -3.60 -3.33 18.06
N THR A 41 -4.75 -3.99 18.07
CA THR A 41 -5.78 -4.01 17.01
C THR A 41 -6.37 -2.63 16.67
N ALA A 42 -5.81 -1.53 17.19
CA ALA A 42 -6.39 -0.20 17.14
C ALA A 42 -5.44 0.93 16.70
N THR A 43 -4.13 0.70 16.58
CA THR A 43 -3.18 1.80 16.30
C THR A 43 -3.06 2.06 14.80
N TRP A 44 -4.00 2.86 14.30
CA TRP A 44 -3.98 3.43 12.96
C TRP A 44 -2.69 4.20 12.68
N LYS A 45 -2.05 3.90 11.53
CA LYS A 45 -0.80 4.52 11.12
C LYS A 45 -1.00 5.49 9.97
N VAL A 46 -0.03 6.38 9.78
CA VAL A 46 0.09 7.32 8.67
C VAL A 46 1.12 6.75 7.69
N LEU A 47 0.76 6.59 6.42
CA LEU A 47 1.70 6.17 5.37
C LEU A 47 2.23 7.41 4.65
N ILE A 48 3.52 7.67 4.80
CA ILE A 48 4.22 8.76 4.14
C ILE A 48 4.85 8.24 2.86
N VAL A 49 4.55 8.91 1.74
CA VAL A 49 4.98 8.51 0.40
C VAL A 49 5.62 9.67 -0.36
N ASP A 50 6.42 9.33 -1.35
CA ASP A 50 6.85 10.27 -2.38
C ASP A 50 5.95 10.17 -3.64
N LYS A 51 6.23 11.01 -4.64
CA LYS A 51 5.46 11.05 -5.89
C LYS A 51 5.47 9.72 -6.65
N LEU A 52 6.59 9.00 -6.65
CA LEU A 52 6.70 7.74 -7.41
C LEU A 52 5.93 6.62 -6.70
N THR A 53 6.18 6.44 -5.41
CA THR A 53 5.54 5.42 -4.57
C THR A 53 4.03 5.63 -4.47
N LEU A 54 3.56 6.88 -4.45
CA LEU A 54 2.13 7.19 -4.56
C LEU A 54 1.53 6.64 -5.86
N ASN A 55 2.24 6.74 -6.99
CA ASN A 55 1.79 6.14 -8.26
C ASN A 55 1.80 4.62 -8.18
N ILE A 56 2.82 4.00 -7.57
CA ILE A 56 2.86 2.53 -7.43
C ILE A 56 1.65 2.03 -6.62
N ILE A 57 1.38 2.67 -5.48
CA ILE A 57 0.26 2.30 -4.60
C ILE A 57 -1.08 2.49 -5.33
N SER A 58 -1.28 3.62 -6.04
CA SER A 58 -2.56 3.90 -6.71
C SER A 58 -2.88 2.93 -7.85
N HIS A 59 -1.87 2.33 -8.48
CA HIS A 59 -2.06 1.33 -9.54
C HIS A 59 -2.21 -0.10 -8.98
N ALA A 60 -1.52 -0.42 -7.88
CA ALA A 60 -1.51 -1.76 -7.31
C ALA A 60 -2.65 -2.03 -6.32
N CYS A 61 -3.06 -1.02 -5.55
CA CYS A 61 -3.96 -1.15 -4.40
C CYS A 61 -5.14 -0.18 -4.49
N LYS A 62 -6.30 -0.59 -3.97
CA LYS A 62 -7.41 0.31 -3.67
C LYS A 62 -7.21 0.90 -2.27
N MET A 63 -7.84 2.04 -2.00
CA MET A 63 -7.78 2.67 -0.68
C MET A 63 -8.26 1.76 0.46
N SER A 64 -9.28 0.92 0.20
CA SER A 64 -9.77 -0.06 1.19
C SER A 64 -8.69 -1.02 1.64
N ASP A 65 -7.84 -1.47 0.72
CA ASP A 65 -6.85 -2.50 1.00
C ASP A 65 -5.75 -1.99 1.95
N THR A 66 -5.35 -0.73 1.79
CA THR A 66 -4.38 -0.09 2.67
C THR A 66 -4.97 0.16 4.06
N THR A 67 -6.27 0.51 4.12
CA THR A 67 -7.00 0.69 5.38
C THR A 67 -7.16 -0.63 6.14
N ASP A 68 -7.44 -1.74 5.46
CA ASP A 68 -7.52 -3.07 6.09
C ASP A 68 -6.15 -3.49 6.70
N GLU A 69 -5.06 -2.97 6.16
CA GLU A 69 -3.71 -3.14 6.71
C GLU A 69 -3.32 -2.09 7.76
N GLY A 70 -4.26 -1.31 8.27
CA GLY A 70 -4.07 -0.42 9.43
C GLY A 70 -3.54 0.98 9.07
N VAL A 71 -3.55 1.36 7.79
CA VAL A 71 -3.19 2.72 7.35
C VAL A 71 -4.45 3.58 7.27
N SER A 72 -4.46 4.66 8.02
CA SER A 72 -5.60 5.59 8.05
C SER A 72 -5.53 6.71 7.03
N VAL A 73 -4.33 7.15 6.69
CA VAL A 73 -4.11 8.27 5.77
C VAL A 73 -2.79 8.06 5.04
N ILE A 74 -2.77 8.47 3.78
CA ILE A 74 -1.58 8.50 2.94
C ILE A 74 -1.24 9.98 2.70
N GLU A 75 -0.03 10.40 3.09
CA GLU A 75 0.43 11.78 2.91
C GLU A 75 1.69 11.84 2.05
N ASP A 76 1.77 12.89 1.23
CA ASP A 76 2.94 13.20 0.41
C ASP A 76 4.00 13.88 1.28
N ILE A 77 5.25 13.40 1.20
CA ILE A 77 6.38 13.94 1.96
C ILE A 77 6.70 15.40 1.65
N VAL A 78 6.44 15.86 0.43
CA VAL A 78 6.77 17.22 -0.02
C VAL A 78 5.72 18.24 0.42
N LYS A 79 4.51 17.79 0.76
CA LYS A 79 3.41 18.68 1.15
C LYS A 79 3.47 19.02 2.63
N ARG A 80 2.89 20.16 3.00
CA ARG A 80 2.70 20.53 4.41
C ARG A 80 1.69 19.58 5.06
N ARG A 81 2.20 18.68 5.90
CA ARG A 81 1.45 17.65 6.62
C ARG A 81 0.79 18.17 7.90
N GLN A 82 -0.29 17.53 8.32
CA GLN A 82 -0.89 17.80 9.63
C GLN A 82 -0.09 17.05 10.71
N PRO A 83 0.33 17.70 11.81
CA PRO A 83 0.99 17.00 12.91
C PRO A 83 0.04 15.99 13.57
N MET A 84 0.45 14.72 13.62
CA MET A 84 -0.31 13.63 14.26
C MET A 84 0.57 12.91 15.29
N PRO A 85 0.84 13.51 16.46
CA PRO A 85 1.83 12.98 17.43
C PRO A 85 1.41 11.67 18.11
N SER A 86 0.12 11.31 18.04
CA SER A 86 -0.42 10.07 18.62
C SER A 86 -0.43 8.89 17.64
N ARG A 87 0.00 9.08 16.39
CA ARG A 87 0.01 8.04 15.36
C ARG A 87 1.44 7.72 14.94
N ASP A 88 1.69 6.44 14.72
CA ASP A 88 2.94 5.99 14.10
C ASP A 88 2.93 6.30 12.60
N ALA A 89 4.12 6.50 12.04
CA ALA A 89 4.31 6.73 10.61
C ALA A 89 5.11 5.60 9.97
N ILE A 90 4.68 5.18 8.78
CA ILE A 90 5.42 4.28 7.88
C ILE A 90 5.93 5.12 6.72
N TYR A 91 7.22 5.07 6.42
CA TYR A 91 7.81 5.78 5.28
C TYR A 91 8.07 4.82 4.14
N PHE A 92 7.44 5.06 2.99
CA PHE A 92 7.70 4.33 1.75
C PHE A 92 8.09 5.29 0.66
N MET A 93 9.38 5.33 0.37
CA MET A 93 9.95 6.36 -0.48
C MET A 93 11.24 5.85 -1.10
N GLN A 94 11.61 6.46 -2.22
CA GLN A 94 12.86 6.16 -2.88
C GLN A 94 14.05 6.54 -1.99
N PRO A 95 15.14 5.75 -2.01
CA PRO A 95 16.37 6.09 -1.29
C PRO A 95 17.15 7.18 -2.05
N THR A 96 16.55 8.36 -2.18
CA THR A 96 17.13 9.52 -2.85
C THR A 96 17.54 10.57 -1.82
N LYS A 97 18.56 11.35 -2.15
CA LYS A 97 18.83 12.59 -1.41
C LYS A 97 17.79 13.62 -1.86
N GLU A 98 17.13 14.24 -0.90
CA GLU A 98 16.27 15.40 -1.15
C GLU A 98 17.08 16.46 -1.92
N LYS A 99 16.48 17.03 -2.96
CA LYS A 99 17.07 18.13 -3.73
C LYS A 99 16.50 19.45 -3.25
#